data_AF-A0AAW0L0R0-F1
#
_entry.id   AF-A0AAW0L0R0-F1
#
_cell.length_a   1.000
_cell.length_b   1.000
_cell.length_c   1.000
_cell.angle_alpha   90.00
_cell.angle_beta   90.00
_cell.angle_gamma   90.00
#
_symmetry.space_group_name_H-M   'P 1'
#
loop_
_entity.id
_entity.type
_entity.pdbx_description
1 polymer ?
#
loop_
_entity_poly.entity_id
_entity_poly.type
_entity_poly.pdbx_seq_one_letter_code
_entity_poly.pdbx_strand_id
1 'polypeptide(L)'
;ERLSLYEDKLERLIDLSKAPLRPSAMLNSQAATRFVEHALPGLTSEQKQSMRSISRGEGPTIKYLERSVQKKRKYQSSENQSVQTAAKEFLEKAACELLGDNKGGLVGPL
;
A
#
# COMPACT_ATOMS: atom_id res chain seq x y z
N GLU A 1 22.69 -9.06 -26.64
CA GLU A 1 21.39 -9.77 -26.61
C GLU A 1 20.80 -9.91 -25.21
N ARG A 2 21.42 -10.63 -24.26
CA ARG A 2 20.84 -10.81 -22.91
C ARG A 2 20.58 -9.51 -22.13
N LEU A 3 21.46 -8.52 -22.26
CA LEU A 3 21.37 -7.25 -21.54
C LEU A 3 20.12 -6.45 -21.96
N SER A 4 19.94 -6.27 -23.28
CA SER A 4 18.73 -5.67 -23.86
C SER A 4 17.45 -6.41 -23.47
N LEU A 5 17.46 -7.75 -23.40
CA LEU A 5 16.30 -8.51 -22.95
C LEU A 5 15.90 -8.23 -21.48
N TYR A 6 16.87 -7.91 -20.62
CA TYR A 6 16.57 -7.51 -19.24
C TYR A 6 16.16 -6.04 -19.14
N GLU A 7 16.74 -5.15 -19.96
CA GLU A 7 16.30 -3.76 -20.08
C GLU A 7 14.82 -3.68 -20.50
N ASP A 8 14.42 -4.42 -21.55
CA ASP A 8 13.03 -4.51 -22.01
C ASP A 8 12.06 -5.05 -20.95
N LYS A 9 12.56 -5.92 -20.05
CA LYS A 9 11.75 -6.45 -18.94
C LYS A 9 11.56 -5.39 -17.85
N LEU A 10 12.61 -4.63 -17.54
CA LEU A 10 12.54 -3.55 -16.57
C LEU A 10 11.61 -2.44 -17.06
N GLU A 11 11.69 -2.07 -18.33
CA GLU A 11 10.81 -1.04 -18.92
C GLU A 11 9.34 -1.43 -18.83
N ARG A 12 9.00 -2.69 -19.18
CA ARG A 12 7.64 -3.22 -19.01
C ARG A 12 7.14 -3.18 -17.56
N LEU A 13 7.99 -3.45 -16.58
CA LEU A 13 7.61 -3.37 -15.16
C LEU A 13 7.40 -1.94 -14.70
N ILE A 14 8.24 -1.00 -15.18
CA ILE A 14 8.07 0.43 -14.92
C ILE A 14 6.75 0.91 -15.51
N ASP A 15 6.43 0.53 -16.73
CA ASP A 15 5.16 0.87 -17.37
C ASP A 15 3.97 0.27 -16.63
N LEU A 16 4.07 -0.99 -16.19
CA LEU A 16 3.02 -1.64 -15.39
C LEU A 16 2.82 -0.97 -14.03
N SER A 17 3.87 -0.39 -13.44
CA SER A 17 3.78 0.35 -12.17
C SER A 17 3.09 1.70 -12.33
N LYS A 18 3.21 2.32 -13.52
CA LYS A 18 2.59 3.60 -13.86
C LYS A 18 1.18 3.43 -14.43
N ALA A 19 0.91 2.28 -15.05
CA ALA A 19 -0.37 1.94 -15.63
C ALA A 19 -1.36 1.48 -14.55
N PRO A 20 -2.65 1.81 -14.70
CA PRO A 20 -3.69 1.21 -13.88
C PRO A 20 -3.65 -0.33 -14.01
N LEU A 21 -3.64 -1.05 -12.89
CA LEU A 21 -3.56 -2.51 -12.82
C LEU A 21 -4.58 -3.25 -13.71
N ARG A 22 -5.69 -2.58 -14.06
CA ARG A 22 -6.69 -3.06 -15.02
C ARG A 22 -7.19 -1.88 -15.86
N PRO A 23 -7.45 -2.03 -17.16
CA PRO A 23 -8.07 -0.98 -17.98
C PRO A 23 -9.42 -0.52 -17.44
N SER A 24 -10.20 -1.43 -16.82
CA SER A 24 -11.46 -1.10 -16.13
C SER A 24 -11.29 -0.28 -14.86
N ALA A 25 -10.05 -0.14 -14.36
CA ALA A 25 -9.71 0.75 -13.26
C ALA A 25 -9.25 2.14 -13.73
N MET A 26 -9.21 2.40 -15.06
CA MET A 26 -9.04 3.76 -15.57
C MET A 26 -10.25 4.61 -15.19
N LEU A 27 -9.96 5.81 -14.69
CA LEU A 27 -10.98 6.79 -14.39
C LEU A 27 -11.62 7.28 -15.70
N ASN A 28 -12.92 7.02 -15.87
CA ASN A 28 -13.67 7.51 -17.02
C ASN A 28 -14.06 8.98 -16.78
N SER A 29 -13.26 9.91 -17.31
CA SER A 29 -13.44 11.35 -17.14
C SER A 29 -14.78 11.85 -17.70
N GLN A 30 -15.28 11.24 -18.78
CA GLN A 30 -16.57 11.58 -19.38
C GLN A 30 -17.73 11.17 -18.46
N ALA A 31 -17.68 9.95 -17.92
CA ALA A 31 -18.69 9.47 -16.97
C ALA A 31 -18.66 10.28 -15.67
N ALA A 32 -17.46 10.60 -15.16
CA ALA A 32 -17.29 11.46 -13.99
C ALA A 32 -17.88 12.86 -14.21
N THR A 33 -17.65 13.45 -15.40
CA THR A 33 -18.25 14.74 -15.79
C THR A 33 -19.78 14.68 -15.73
N ARG A 34 -20.39 13.64 -16.33
CA ARG A 34 -21.85 13.45 -16.29
C ARG A 34 -22.39 13.30 -14.87
N PHE A 35 -21.66 12.59 -14.01
CA PHE A 35 -22.03 12.40 -12.60
C PHE A 35 -22.01 13.74 -11.84
N VAL A 36 -20.96 14.54 -12.01
CA VAL A 36 -20.86 15.88 -11.37
C VAL A 36 -21.96 16.82 -11.87
N GLU A 37 -22.28 16.76 -13.16
CA GLU A 37 -23.25 17.67 -13.77
C GLU A 37 -24.68 17.36 -13.37
N HIS A 38 -25.04 16.07 -13.39
CA HIS A 38 -26.43 15.63 -13.35
C HIS A 38 -26.80 14.78 -12.13
N ALA A 39 -25.85 14.06 -11.53
CA ALA A 39 -26.15 13.17 -10.40
C ALA A 39 -26.01 13.87 -9.03
N LEU A 40 -25.31 15.01 -8.97
CA LEU A 40 -25.09 15.76 -7.74
C LEU A 40 -25.95 17.06 -7.72
N PRO A 41 -27.14 17.03 -7.10
CA PRO A 41 -27.92 18.24 -6.87
C PRO A 41 -27.27 19.11 -5.78
N GLY A 42 -27.50 20.43 -5.84
CA GLY A 42 -27.08 21.37 -4.79
C GLY A 42 -25.63 21.89 -4.86
N LEU A 43 -24.84 21.47 -5.86
CA LEU A 43 -23.53 22.06 -6.11
C LEU A 43 -23.64 23.39 -6.86
N THR A 44 -22.86 24.38 -6.42
CA THR A 44 -22.70 25.64 -7.16
C THR A 44 -21.96 25.40 -8.48
N SER A 45 -22.12 26.30 -9.45
CA SER A 45 -21.43 26.20 -10.75
C SER A 45 -19.90 26.13 -10.61
N GLU A 46 -19.34 26.88 -9.66
CA GLU A 46 -17.92 26.87 -9.33
C GLU A 46 -17.47 25.53 -8.74
N GLN A 47 -18.25 24.96 -7.83
CA GLN A 47 -17.97 23.64 -7.26
C GLN A 47 -18.04 22.54 -8.33
N LYS A 48 -19.03 22.60 -9.22
CA LYS A 48 -19.12 21.67 -10.37
C LYS A 48 -17.89 21.80 -11.27
N GLN A 49 -17.42 23.02 -11.52
CA GLN A 49 -16.24 23.26 -12.33
C GLN A 49 -14.97 22.68 -11.69
N SER A 50 -14.77 22.91 -10.39
CA SER A 50 -13.65 22.36 -9.62
C SER A 50 -13.68 20.82 -9.60
N MET A 51 -14.84 20.21 -9.39
CA MET A 51 -14.96 18.74 -9.41
C MET A 51 -14.70 18.13 -10.79
N ARG A 52 -15.10 18.82 -11.87
CA ARG A 52 -14.77 18.39 -13.24
C ARG A 52 -13.28 18.44 -13.51
N SER A 53 -12.58 19.50 -13.07
CA SER A 53 -11.14 19.63 -13.28
C SER A 53 -10.36 18.55 -12.53
N ILE A 54 -10.74 18.25 -11.28
CA ILE A 54 -10.19 17.13 -10.50
C ILE A 54 -10.38 15.79 -11.22
N SER A 55 -11.58 15.56 -11.78
CA SER A 55 -11.89 14.31 -12.51
C SER A 55 -11.11 14.16 -13.82
N ARG A 56 -10.57 15.25 -14.38
CA ARG A 56 -9.69 15.23 -15.55
C ARG A 56 -8.21 15.09 -15.19
N GLY A 57 -7.87 15.16 -13.89
CA GLY A 57 -6.49 15.28 -13.43
C GLY A 57 -5.90 16.67 -13.65
N GLU A 58 -6.72 17.65 -14.03
CA GLU A 58 -6.34 19.05 -14.24
C GLU A 58 -6.55 19.81 -12.93
N GLY A 59 -5.55 19.80 -12.04
CA GLY A 59 -5.61 20.50 -10.75
C GLY A 59 -4.47 20.11 -9.82
N PRO A 60 -4.37 20.74 -8.62
CA PRO A 60 -3.39 20.36 -7.63
C PRO A 60 -3.55 18.87 -7.32
N THR A 61 -2.59 18.04 -7.75
CA THR A 61 -2.59 16.61 -7.47
C THR A 61 -2.55 16.43 -5.96
N ILE A 62 -3.69 16.08 -5.38
CA ILE A 62 -3.75 15.60 -4.01
C ILE A 62 -2.85 14.36 -4.00
N LYS A 63 -1.74 14.42 -3.26
CA LYS A 63 -0.77 13.31 -3.12
C LYS A 63 -1.42 12.14 -2.35
N TYR A 64 -2.39 11.46 -2.96
CA TYR A 64 -3.07 10.31 -2.35
C TYR A 64 -2.12 9.13 -2.12
N LEU A 65 -0.98 9.10 -2.83
CA LEU A 65 0.05 8.07 -2.69
C LEU A 65 0.62 7.98 -1.26
N GLU A 66 0.69 9.09 -0.52
CA GLU A 66 1.16 9.08 0.87
C GLU A 66 0.13 8.50 1.85
N ARG A 67 -1.17 8.54 1.52
CA ARG A 67 -2.26 8.19 2.44
C ARG A 67 -2.86 6.80 2.19
N SER A 68 -2.69 6.22 1.00
CA SER A 68 -3.20 4.87 0.70
C SER A 68 -2.35 3.75 1.27
N VAL A 69 -1.04 3.96 1.48
CA VAL A 69 -0.12 2.95 2.03
C VAL A 69 -0.53 2.53 3.46
N GLN A 70 -1.21 3.40 4.20
CA GLN A 70 -1.54 3.14 5.61
C GLN A 70 -2.98 2.68 5.89
N LYS A 71 -3.90 2.62 4.90
CA LYS A 71 -5.35 2.51 5.19
C LYS A 71 -6.03 1.17 4.84
N LYS A 72 -5.29 0.10 4.52
CA LYS A 72 -5.90 -1.19 4.12
C LYS A 72 -5.28 -2.43 4.80
N ARG A 73 -5.09 -2.42 6.13
CA ARG A 73 -4.95 -3.69 6.88
C ARG A 73 -5.90 -3.73 8.07
N LYS A 74 -6.50 -4.90 8.32
CA LYS A 74 -7.21 -5.21 9.56
C LYS A 74 -6.19 -5.07 10.69
N TYR A 75 -6.46 -4.19 11.65
CA TYR A 75 -5.75 -4.08 12.93
C TYR A 75 -4.21 -4.11 12.84
N GLN A 76 -3.57 -2.95 12.66
CA GLN A 76 -2.24 -2.79 13.27
C GLN A 76 -2.48 -2.44 14.74
N SER A 77 -2.58 -3.46 15.59
CA SER A 77 -2.41 -3.23 17.03
C SER A 77 -0.98 -2.73 17.25
N SER A 78 -0.85 -1.65 18.02
CA SER A 78 0.43 -1.12 18.52
C SER A 78 1.15 -2.07 19.48
N GLU A 79 0.59 -3.26 19.69
CA GLU A 79 1.02 -4.28 20.63
C GLU A 79 2.00 -5.29 20.00
N ASN A 80 2.14 -5.30 18.66
CA ASN A 80 3.12 -6.16 18.02
C ASN A 80 4.52 -5.57 18.24
N GLN A 81 5.30 -6.21 19.10
CA GLN A 81 6.73 -5.97 19.23
C GLN A 81 7.38 -6.00 17.83
N SER A 82 8.37 -5.13 17.61
CA SER A 82 9.17 -5.16 16.38
C SER A 82 9.76 -6.56 16.17
N VAL A 83 9.86 -7.00 14.92
CA VAL A 83 10.49 -8.28 14.57
C VAL A 83 11.91 -8.37 15.17
N GLN A 84 12.61 -7.24 15.24
CA GLN A 84 13.93 -7.15 15.85
C GLN A 84 13.92 -7.40 17.37
N THR A 85 12.92 -6.90 18.09
CA THR A 85 12.82 -7.09 19.55
C THR A 85 12.43 -8.54 19.87
N ALA A 86 11.48 -9.11 19.13
CA ALA A 86 11.09 -10.51 19.29
C ALA A 86 12.26 -11.48 19.01
N ALA A 87 13.06 -11.20 17.97
CA ALA A 87 14.26 -11.99 17.67
C ALA A 87 15.32 -11.90 18.77
N LYS A 88 15.49 -10.71 19.37
CA LYS A 88 16.46 -10.50 20.46
C LYS A 88 16.04 -11.28 21.71
N GLU A 89 14.77 -11.21 22.10
CA GLU A 89 14.22 -11.96 23.24
C GLU A 89 14.36 -13.48 23.03
N PHE A 90 14.09 -13.96 21.82
CA PHE A 90 14.25 -15.38 21.48
C PHE A 90 15.71 -15.86 21.64
N LEU A 91 16.68 -15.09 21.11
CA LEU A 91 18.10 -15.44 21.21
C LEU A 91 18.61 -15.39 22.66
N GLU A 92 18.17 -14.41 23.44
CA GLU A 92 18.51 -14.30 24.86
C GLU A 92 17.95 -15.48 25.65
N LYS A 93 16.69 -15.86 25.40
CA LYS A 93 16.07 -17.03 26.01
C LYS A 93 16.80 -18.33 25.64
N ALA A 94 17.14 -18.51 24.36
CA ALA A 94 17.89 -19.68 23.91
C ALA A 94 19.29 -19.75 24.54
N ALA A 95 19.98 -18.63 24.68
CA ALA A 95 21.29 -18.58 25.34
C ALA A 95 21.18 -18.99 26.82
N CYS A 96 20.14 -18.54 27.52
CA CYS A 96 19.87 -18.94 28.90
C CYS A 96 19.51 -20.43 29.03
N GLU A 97 18.76 -21.01 28.10
CA GLU A 97 18.43 -22.45 28.10
C GLU A 97 19.66 -23.33 27.79
N LEU A 98 20.56 -22.88 26.93
CA LEU A 98 21.78 -23.60 26.58
C LEU A 98 22.86 -23.55 27.67
N LEU A 99 22.94 -22.44 28.41
CA LEU A 99 24.04 -22.17 29.36
C LEU A 99 23.60 -22.17 30.84
N GLY A 100 22.31 -22.21 31.12
CA GLY A 100 21.74 -22.27 32.47
C GLY A 100 21.78 -23.69 33.06
N ASP A 101 22.03 -23.78 34.37
CA ASP A 101 22.09 -25.04 35.12
C ASP A 101 20.81 -25.88 34.94
N ASN A 102 20.91 -26.92 34.13
CA ASN A 102 19.84 -27.85 33.79
C ASN A 102 19.43 -28.69 35.02
N LYS A 103 18.42 -28.23 35.77
CA LYS A 103 17.71 -29.04 36.78
C LYS A 103 16.31 -29.51 36.34
N GLY A 104 15.90 -29.22 35.11
CA GLY A 104 14.66 -29.73 34.52
C GLY A 104 14.89 -30.02 33.04
N GLY A 105 14.63 -31.24 32.60
CA GLY A 105 14.92 -31.70 31.24
C GLY A 105 14.26 -30.84 30.16
N LEU A 106 14.90 -30.81 28.98
CA LEU A 106 14.39 -30.17 27.77
C LEU A 106 12.94 -30.63 27.49
N VAL A 107 11.96 -29.77 27.81
CA VAL A 107 10.59 -29.91 27.30
C VAL A 107 10.52 -29.05 26.06
N GLY A 108 10.70 -29.69 24.90
CA GLY A 108 10.41 -29.06 23.61
C GLY A 108 8.92 -28.70 23.51
N PRO A 109 8.56 -27.74 22.63
CA PRO A 109 7.16 -27.35 22.47
C PRO A 109 6.33 -28.50 21.88
N LEU A 110 5.18 -28.79 22.50
CA LEU A 110 4.08 -29.57 21.91
C LEU A 110 3.33 -28.73 20.87
#